data_AF-A0A2P2DG51-F1
#
_entry.id   AF-A0A2P2DG51-F1
#
_cell.length_a   1.000
_cell.length_b   1.000
_cell.length_c   1.000
_cell.angle_alpha   90.00
_cell.angle_beta   90.00
_cell.angle_gamma   90.00
#
_symmetry.space_group_name_H-M   'P 1'
#
loop_
_entity.id
_entity.type
_entity.pdbx_description
1 polymer ?
#
loop_
_entity_poly.entity_id
_entity_poly.type
_entity_poly.pdbx_seq_one_letter_code
_entity_poly.pdbx_strand_id
1 'polypeptide(L)'
;MGETTPDQSSSKATQLIRVSYGLKDNYEFLRILNSTISNRGTEDQKKYFKRCVQHHIESEILHLQMDLGNSYAELRRTQGLLIQLYINVLEDEIEDLEIELGRLARLANGKEKTESKLYLRLGYREIAVAKQKLIIGKNIRPYLYLMKLQELAFSLKSLKQAEKYIVLLGLLHDSVDEFDKESRSFEAMVNEVIRIIVNDKEKYLRLLYDSHFDSYGSLNYYEQIWKQPDLHELASGIPNFDPAYFRNPEEAKIPTFK
;
A
#
# COMPACT_ATOMS: atom_id res chain seq x y z
N MET A 1 43.89 -17.66 4.20
CA MET A 1 42.79 -18.21 3.38
C MET A 1 42.16 -19.31 4.21
N GLY A 2 41.07 -19.02 4.91
CA GLY A 2 40.35 -20.01 5.71
C GLY A 2 39.30 -20.70 4.84
N GLU A 3 39.42 -22.00 4.66
CA GLU A 3 38.42 -22.83 3.98
C GLU A 3 37.10 -22.76 4.78
N THR A 4 36.09 -22.14 4.19
CA THR A 4 34.72 -22.18 4.71
C THR A 4 34.20 -23.61 4.62
N THR A 5 33.84 -24.21 5.76
CA THR A 5 33.29 -25.56 5.81
C THR A 5 31.91 -25.65 5.13
N PRO A 6 31.55 -26.80 4.54
CA PRO A 6 30.28 -26.99 3.80
C PRO A 6 29.01 -26.62 4.59
N ASP A 7 29.01 -26.79 5.91
CA ASP A 7 27.89 -26.42 6.78
C ASP A 7 27.73 -24.90 6.91
N GLN A 8 28.84 -24.14 6.92
CA GLN A 8 28.80 -22.68 6.97
C GLN A 8 28.37 -22.07 5.64
N SER A 9 28.76 -22.68 4.51
CA SER A 9 28.30 -22.24 3.19
C SER A 9 26.81 -22.56 2.96
N SER A 10 26.34 -23.72 3.43
CA SER A 10 24.91 -24.10 3.43
C SER A 10 24.04 -23.16 4.30
N SER A 11 24.55 -22.79 5.48
CA SER A 11 23.89 -21.83 6.38
C SER A 11 23.78 -20.42 5.76
N LYS A 12 24.87 -19.92 5.16
CA LYS A 12 24.88 -18.62 4.46
C LYS A 12 23.96 -18.63 3.23
N ALA A 13 23.95 -19.70 2.44
CA ALA A 13 23.06 -19.83 1.30
C ALA A 13 21.58 -19.80 1.71
N THR A 14 21.24 -20.47 2.81
CA THR A 14 19.87 -20.46 3.36
C THR A 14 19.47 -19.07 3.86
N GLN A 15 20.38 -18.37 4.55
CA GLN A 15 20.15 -16.99 4.99
C GLN A 15 19.95 -16.05 3.81
N LEU A 16 20.81 -16.14 2.78
CA LEU A 16 20.72 -15.34 1.56
C LEU A 16 19.33 -15.51 0.91
N ILE A 17 18.90 -16.76 0.71
CA ILE A 17 17.58 -17.07 0.14
C ILE A 17 16.45 -16.45 0.96
N ARG A 18 16.52 -16.59 2.29
CA ARG A 18 15.49 -16.08 3.19
C ARG A 18 15.37 -14.56 3.14
N VAL A 19 16.50 -13.85 3.13
CA VAL A 19 16.50 -12.39 3.02
C VAL A 19 15.98 -11.97 1.64
N SER A 20 16.44 -12.59 0.56
CA SER A 20 15.96 -12.28 -0.80
C SER A 20 14.44 -12.44 -0.96
N TYR A 21 13.86 -13.54 -0.45
CA TYR A 21 12.42 -13.72 -0.49
C TYR A 21 11.68 -12.67 0.36
N GLY A 22 12.17 -12.38 1.56
CA GLY A 22 11.52 -11.39 2.42
C GLY A 22 11.63 -9.95 1.89
N LEU A 23 12.71 -9.61 1.19
CA LEU A 23 12.86 -8.33 0.48
C LEU A 23 11.82 -8.21 -0.65
N LYS A 24 11.65 -9.28 -1.43
CA LYS A 24 10.61 -9.33 -2.46
C LYS A 24 9.20 -9.18 -1.88
N ASP A 25 8.92 -9.84 -0.76
CA ASP A 25 7.63 -9.70 -0.07
C ASP A 25 7.41 -8.26 0.42
N ASN A 26 8.43 -7.63 1.03
CA ASN A 26 8.36 -6.25 1.48
C ASN A 26 8.08 -5.28 0.32
N TYR A 27 8.75 -5.46 -0.82
CA TYR A 27 8.50 -4.69 -2.03
C TYR A 27 7.05 -4.79 -2.49
N GLU A 28 6.48 -6.00 -2.53
CA GLU A 28 5.08 -6.18 -2.93
C GLU A 28 4.10 -5.48 -1.99
N PHE A 29 4.34 -5.53 -0.67
CA PHE A 29 3.52 -4.79 0.30
C PHE A 29 3.63 -3.28 0.10
N LEU A 30 4.84 -2.75 -0.06
CA LEU A 30 5.06 -1.34 -0.35
C LEU A 30 4.35 -0.91 -1.65
N ARG A 31 4.45 -1.72 -2.70
CA ARG A 31 3.81 -1.47 -4.00
C ARG A 31 2.28 -1.42 -3.90
N ILE A 32 1.67 -2.36 -3.17
CA ILE A 32 0.22 -2.42 -2.96
C ILE A 32 -0.28 -1.16 -2.26
N LEU A 33 0.46 -0.70 -1.25
CA LEU A 33 0.13 0.46 -0.43
C LEU A 33 0.42 1.80 -1.13
N ASN A 34 1.42 1.83 -2.01
CA ASN A 34 1.95 3.05 -2.65
C ASN A 34 0.88 3.88 -3.35
N SER A 35 -0.02 3.24 -4.12
CA SER A 35 -1.09 3.96 -4.83
C SER A 35 -2.01 4.69 -3.84
N THR A 36 -2.38 4.05 -2.73
CA THR A 36 -3.29 4.66 -1.75
C THR A 36 -2.62 5.85 -1.08
N ILE A 37 -1.36 5.71 -0.67
CA ILE A 37 -0.57 6.79 -0.08
C ILE A 37 -0.37 7.95 -1.07
N SER A 38 -0.06 7.63 -2.32
CA SER A 38 0.18 8.61 -3.38
C SER A 38 -1.08 9.41 -3.72
N ASN A 39 -2.23 8.73 -3.74
CA ASN A 39 -3.50 9.32 -4.15
C ASN A 39 -4.25 10.03 -3.02
N ARG A 40 -4.27 9.45 -1.82
CA ARG A 40 -5.12 9.89 -0.70
C ARG A 40 -4.42 9.91 0.65
N GLY A 41 -3.14 9.55 0.71
CA GLY A 41 -2.40 9.49 1.97
C GLY A 41 -2.30 10.84 2.66
N THR A 42 -2.52 10.84 3.98
CA THR A 42 -2.25 12.02 4.83
C THR A 42 -0.75 12.29 4.92
N GLU A 43 -0.36 13.49 5.38
CA GLU A 43 1.06 13.83 5.54
C GLU A 43 1.77 12.91 6.55
N ASP A 44 1.08 12.48 7.61
CA ASP A 44 1.62 11.51 8.56
C ASP A 44 1.79 10.12 7.92
N GLN A 45 0.78 9.65 7.18
CA GLN A 45 0.86 8.36 6.47
C GLN A 45 1.98 8.37 5.41
N LYS A 46 2.16 9.48 4.67
CA LYS A 46 3.29 9.66 3.75
C LYS A 46 4.63 9.63 4.49
N LYS A 47 4.75 10.32 5.61
CA LYS A 47 5.95 10.29 6.45
C LYS A 47 6.29 8.88 6.93
N TYR A 48 5.29 8.14 7.41
CA TYR A 48 5.44 6.74 7.82
C TYR A 48 5.79 5.82 6.65
N PHE A 49 5.18 6.04 5.48
CA PHE A 49 5.49 5.30 4.27
C PHE A 49 6.94 5.56 3.81
N LYS A 50 7.38 6.83 3.81
CA LYS A 50 8.79 7.21 3.54
C LYS A 50 9.72 6.43 4.46
N ARG A 51 9.40 6.38 5.77
CA ARG A 51 10.19 5.62 6.76
C ARG A 51 10.26 4.12 6.42
N CYS A 52 9.14 3.50 6.07
CA CYS A 52 9.13 2.09 5.65
C CYS A 52 10.00 1.85 4.39
N VAL A 53 9.91 2.73 3.39
CA VAL A 53 10.72 2.63 2.16
C VAL A 53 12.21 2.82 2.47
N GLN A 54 12.57 3.74 3.36
CA GLN A 54 13.95 3.96 3.78
C GLN A 54 14.57 2.71 4.42
N HIS A 55 13.87 2.05 5.35
CA HIS A 55 14.34 0.79 5.94
C HIS A 55 14.41 -0.35 4.93
N HIS A 56 13.49 -0.40 3.96
CA HIS A 56 13.56 -1.38 2.88
C HIS A 56 14.82 -1.16 2.02
N ILE A 57 15.12 0.08 1.63
CA ILE A 57 16.32 0.44 0.87
C ILE A 57 17.59 0.10 1.67
N GLU A 58 17.62 0.39 2.97
CA GLU A 58 18.74 -0.01 3.82
C GLU A 58 18.93 -1.53 3.85
N SER A 59 17.84 -2.29 3.98
CA SER A 59 17.89 -3.75 3.97
C SER A 59 18.42 -4.31 2.64
N GLU A 60 18.04 -3.71 1.51
CA GLU A 60 18.59 -4.01 0.17
C GLU A 60 20.09 -3.70 0.09
N ILE A 61 20.55 -2.54 0.59
CA ILE A 61 21.97 -2.17 0.61
C ILE A 61 22.78 -3.18 1.42
N LEU A 62 22.32 -3.52 2.62
CA LEU A 62 22.98 -4.51 3.50
C LEU A 62 23.00 -5.90 2.86
N HIS A 63 21.94 -6.28 2.14
CA HIS A 63 21.89 -7.53 1.39
C HIS A 63 22.94 -7.57 0.28
N LEU A 64 23.05 -6.49 -0.51
CA LEU A 64 24.07 -6.36 -1.57
C LEU A 64 25.49 -6.37 -1.02
N GLN A 65 25.70 -5.86 0.20
CA GLN A 65 26.97 -5.91 0.92
C GLN A 65 27.26 -7.27 1.57
N MET A 66 26.37 -8.25 1.41
CA MET A 66 26.44 -9.59 2.03
C MET A 66 26.41 -9.55 3.58
N ASP A 67 25.93 -8.47 4.18
CA ASP A 67 25.64 -8.38 5.61
C ASP A 67 24.22 -8.91 5.90
N LEU A 68 24.09 -10.24 5.80
CA LEU A 68 22.81 -10.93 5.90
C LEU A 68 22.17 -10.83 7.29
N GLY A 69 22.97 -10.66 8.33
CA GLY A 69 22.48 -10.54 9.71
C GLY A 69 21.75 -9.21 9.92
N ASN A 70 22.41 -8.10 9.60
CA ASN A 70 21.83 -6.77 9.71
C ASN A 70 20.72 -6.56 8.68
N SER A 71 20.89 -7.06 7.45
CA SER A 71 19.85 -7.00 6.43
C SER A 71 18.56 -7.69 6.89
N TYR A 72 18.66 -8.86 7.54
CA TYR A 72 17.50 -9.57 8.09
C TYR A 72 16.83 -8.80 9.25
N ALA A 73 17.61 -8.13 10.10
CA ALA A 73 17.06 -7.31 11.18
C ALA A 73 16.27 -6.10 10.63
N GLU A 74 16.82 -5.39 9.64
CA GLU A 74 16.16 -4.26 8.99
C GLU A 74 14.94 -4.69 8.16
N LEU A 75 14.99 -5.87 7.55
CA LEU A 75 13.86 -6.50 6.88
C LEU A 75 12.69 -6.71 7.85
N ARG A 76 12.97 -7.23 9.06
CA ARG A 76 11.95 -7.43 10.10
C ARG A 76 11.43 -6.12 10.68
N ARG A 77 12.29 -5.11 10.84
CA ARG A 77 11.87 -3.76 11.23
C ARG A 77 10.89 -3.19 10.21
N THR A 78 11.24 -3.23 8.93
CA THR A 78 10.38 -2.80 7.82
C THR A 78 9.00 -3.44 7.91
N GLN A 79 8.94 -4.76 8.15
CA GLN A 79 7.67 -5.48 8.29
C GLN A 79 6.85 -5.02 9.50
N GLY A 80 7.50 -4.77 10.65
CA GLY A 80 6.85 -4.25 11.84
C GLY A 80 6.25 -2.85 11.62
N LEU A 81 6.98 -1.96 10.94
CA LEU A 81 6.52 -0.63 10.58
C LEU A 81 5.38 -0.68 9.57
N LEU A 82 5.49 -1.55 8.55
CA LEU A 82 4.42 -1.74 7.57
C LEU A 82 3.13 -2.20 8.22
N ILE A 83 3.16 -3.12 9.18
CA ILE A 83 1.95 -3.56 9.90
C ILE A 83 1.23 -2.37 10.54
N GLN A 84 1.98 -1.49 11.21
CA GLN A 84 1.41 -0.30 11.87
C GLN A 84 0.79 0.64 10.84
N LEU A 85 1.51 0.93 9.76
CA LEU A 85 1.03 1.80 8.69
C LEU A 85 -0.20 1.23 7.99
N TYR A 86 -0.21 -0.07 7.67
CA TYR A 86 -1.38 -0.73 7.08
C TYR A 86 -2.60 -0.63 7.96
N ILE A 87 -2.47 -0.85 9.28
CA ILE A 87 -3.61 -0.74 10.20
C ILE A 87 -4.15 0.69 10.19
N ASN A 88 -3.28 1.70 10.28
CA ASN A 88 -3.71 3.10 10.26
C ASN A 88 -4.42 3.46 8.94
N VAL A 89 -3.81 3.14 7.80
CA VAL A 89 -4.41 3.42 6.48
C VAL A 89 -5.75 2.69 6.30
N LEU A 90 -5.84 1.42 6.71
CA LEU A 90 -7.06 0.63 6.56
C LEU A 90 -8.21 1.15 7.43
N GLU A 91 -7.92 1.61 8.65
CA GLU A 91 -8.94 2.17 9.54
C GLU A 91 -9.55 3.43 8.95
N ASP A 92 -8.70 4.36 8.47
CA ASP A 92 -9.13 5.61 7.84
C ASP A 92 -9.90 5.35 6.52
N GLU A 93 -9.36 4.50 5.64
CA GLU A 93 -9.97 4.20 4.34
C GLU A 93 -11.31 3.44 4.46
N ILE A 94 -11.46 2.57 5.45
CA ILE A 94 -12.75 1.90 5.70
C ILE A 94 -13.82 2.94 6.05
N GLU A 95 -13.50 3.88 6.95
CA GLU A 95 -14.44 4.92 7.37
C GLU A 95 -14.84 5.81 6.19
N ASP A 96 -13.86 6.30 5.44
CA ASP A 96 -14.09 7.19 4.29
C ASP A 96 -14.95 6.53 3.20
N LEU A 97 -14.64 5.28 2.84
CA LEU A 97 -15.40 4.56 1.81
C LEU A 97 -16.82 4.20 2.28
N GLU A 98 -17.04 3.96 3.57
CA GLU A 98 -18.38 3.76 4.12
C GLU A 98 -19.23 5.02 4.06
N ILE A 99 -18.65 6.18 4.42
CA ILE A 99 -19.32 7.47 4.32
C ILE A 99 -19.73 7.74 2.87
N GLU A 100 -18.81 7.51 1.93
CA GLU A 100 -19.06 7.77 0.52
C GLU A 100 -20.10 6.81 -0.07
N LEU A 101 -19.99 5.51 0.24
CA LEU A 101 -20.96 4.52 -0.21
C LEU A 101 -22.35 4.78 0.38
N GLY A 102 -22.42 5.24 1.65
CA GLY A 102 -23.65 5.67 2.29
C GLY A 102 -24.28 6.90 1.63
N ARG A 103 -23.45 7.87 1.20
CA ARG A 103 -23.91 9.04 0.43
C ARG A 103 -24.51 8.62 -0.91
N LEU A 104 -23.79 7.77 -1.67
CA LEU A 104 -24.25 7.27 -2.97
C LEU A 104 -25.50 6.40 -2.85
N ALA A 105 -25.63 5.61 -1.78
CA ALA A 105 -26.83 4.84 -1.49
C ALA A 105 -28.07 5.74 -1.32
N ARG A 106 -27.93 6.89 -0.65
CA ARG A 106 -29.02 7.87 -0.52
C ARG A 106 -29.40 8.50 -1.86
N LEU A 107 -28.42 8.79 -2.73
CA LEU A 107 -28.66 9.34 -4.06
C LEU A 107 -29.29 8.34 -5.03
N ALA A 108 -28.97 7.06 -4.86
CA ALA A 108 -29.56 5.96 -5.63
C ALA A 108 -31.00 5.63 -5.18
N ASN A 109 -31.39 6.03 -3.96
CA ASN A 109 -32.72 5.74 -3.43
C ASN A 109 -33.80 6.41 -4.30
N GLY A 110 -34.80 5.63 -4.73
CA GLY A 110 -35.84 6.08 -5.66
C GLY A 110 -35.43 6.12 -7.14
N LYS A 111 -34.15 5.88 -7.47
CA LYS A 111 -33.64 5.71 -8.84
C LYS A 111 -33.38 4.24 -9.09
N GLU A 112 -34.43 3.45 -9.26
CA GLU A 112 -34.38 1.98 -9.35
C GLU A 112 -33.69 1.45 -10.62
N LYS A 113 -32.37 1.58 -10.71
CA LYS A 113 -31.56 0.89 -11.71
C LYS A 113 -31.00 -0.42 -11.12
N THR A 114 -31.09 -1.51 -11.88
CA THR A 114 -30.54 -2.83 -11.49
C THR A 114 -29.05 -2.75 -11.17
N GLU A 115 -28.30 -1.95 -11.92
CA GLU A 115 -26.85 -1.72 -11.75
C GLU A 115 -26.53 -1.03 -10.42
N SER A 116 -27.32 -0.04 -10.02
CA SER A 116 -27.13 0.65 -8.74
C SER A 116 -27.25 -0.30 -7.56
N LYS A 117 -28.29 -1.17 -7.57
CA LYS A 117 -28.48 -2.21 -6.54
C LYS A 117 -27.30 -3.20 -6.54
N LEU A 118 -26.80 -3.56 -7.72
CA LEU A 118 -25.64 -4.45 -7.86
C LEU A 118 -24.37 -3.83 -7.28
N TYR A 119 -24.00 -2.62 -7.70
CA TYR A 119 -22.76 -1.98 -7.28
C TYR A 119 -22.77 -1.60 -5.80
N LEU A 120 -23.91 -1.18 -5.24
CA LEU A 120 -24.04 -0.98 -3.79
C LEU A 120 -23.76 -2.27 -3.03
N ARG A 121 -24.39 -3.39 -3.44
CA ARG A 121 -24.19 -4.69 -2.81
C ARG A 121 -22.73 -5.13 -2.89
N LEU A 122 -22.08 -4.95 -4.04
CA LEU A 122 -20.68 -5.32 -4.23
C LEU A 122 -19.75 -4.43 -3.39
N GLY A 123 -19.98 -3.11 -3.35
CA GLY A 123 -19.22 -2.18 -2.51
C GLY A 123 -19.29 -2.53 -1.03
N TYR A 124 -20.50 -2.70 -0.48
CA TYR A 124 -20.68 -3.08 0.93
C TYR A 124 -20.06 -4.44 1.24
N ARG A 125 -20.14 -5.39 0.31
CA ARG A 125 -19.49 -6.71 0.46
C ARG A 125 -17.97 -6.56 0.59
N GLU A 126 -17.34 -5.81 -0.31
CA GLU A 126 -15.89 -5.64 -0.28
C GLU A 126 -15.42 -4.92 0.99
N ILE A 127 -16.13 -3.89 1.45
CA ILE A 127 -15.86 -3.23 2.73
C ILE A 127 -15.99 -4.21 3.90
N ALA A 128 -17.04 -5.05 3.92
CA ALA A 128 -17.22 -6.05 4.97
C ALA A 128 -16.08 -7.09 4.99
N VAL A 129 -15.63 -7.52 3.81
CA VAL A 129 -14.46 -8.42 3.67
C VAL A 129 -13.20 -7.73 4.19
N ALA A 130 -12.97 -6.47 3.83
CA ALA A 130 -11.84 -5.70 4.32
C ALA A 130 -11.86 -5.60 5.86
N LYS A 131 -12.99 -5.23 6.47
CA LYS A 131 -13.15 -5.21 7.94
C LYS A 131 -12.80 -6.55 8.59
N GLN A 132 -13.31 -7.66 8.04
CA GLN A 132 -13.00 -8.99 8.55
C GLN A 132 -11.50 -9.28 8.48
N LYS A 133 -10.85 -8.93 7.37
CA LYS A 133 -9.43 -9.16 7.12
C LYS A 133 -8.54 -8.28 7.99
N LEU A 134 -8.92 -7.03 8.23
CA LEU A 134 -8.27 -6.14 9.21
C LEU A 134 -8.34 -6.74 10.62
N ILE A 135 -9.49 -7.25 11.06
CA ILE A 135 -9.65 -7.88 12.38
C ILE A 135 -8.75 -9.11 12.50
N ILE A 136 -8.75 -9.99 11.50
CA ILE A 136 -7.87 -11.17 11.46
C ILE A 136 -6.41 -10.72 11.53
N GLY A 137 -6.01 -9.76 10.69
CA GLY A 137 -4.68 -9.16 10.67
C GLY A 137 -4.26 -8.65 12.04
N LYS A 138 -5.09 -7.87 12.73
CA LYS A 138 -4.80 -7.35 14.08
C LYS A 138 -4.58 -8.45 15.11
N ASN A 139 -5.30 -9.57 14.98
CA ASN A 139 -5.29 -10.68 15.94
C ASN A 139 -4.24 -11.78 15.66
N ILE A 140 -3.59 -11.78 14.49
CA ILE A 140 -2.46 -12.67 14.23
C ILE A 140 -1.31 -12.37 15.20
N ARG A 141 -0.65 -13.43 15.66
CA ARG A 141 0.43 -13.35 16.66
C ARG A 141 1.53 -12.36 16.23
N PRO A 142 2.10 -11.55 17.15
CA PRO A 142 3.02 -10.46 16.80
C PRO A 142 4.24 -10.85 15.95
N TYR A 143 4.76 -12.06 16.15
CA TYR A 143 5.97 -12.54 15.46
C TYR A 143 5.70 -13.13 14.06
N LEU A 144 4.42 -13.28 13.66
CA LEU A 144 4.02 -13.81 12.35
C LEU A 144 3.82 -12.66 11.34
N TYR A 145 4.86 -11.84 11.16
CA TYR A 145 4.83 -10.62 10.34
C TYR A 145 4.24 -10.81 8.95
N LEU A 146 4.71 -11.81 8.20
CA LEU A 146 4.29 -12.05 6.81
C LEU A 146 2.81 -12.41 6.71
N MET A 147 2.31 -13.30 7.57
CA MET A 147 0.89 -13.66 7.59
C MET A 147 0.04 -12.44 7.92
N LYS A 148 0.51 -11.60 8.86
CA LYS A 148 -0.17 -10.36 9.23
C LYS A 148 -0.27 -9.40 8.04
N LEU A 149 0.86 -9.15 7.37
CA LEU A 149 0.91 -8.29 6.18
C LEU A 149 0.10 -8.85 5.02
N GLN A 150 0.04 -10.16 4.83
CA GLN A 150 -0.79 -10.80 3.81
C GLN A 150 -2.29 -10.51 4.03
N GLU A 151 -2.78 -10.66 5.27
CA GLU A 151 -4.19 -10.37 5.59
C GLU A 151 -4.50 -8.87 5.48
N LEU A 152 -3.60 -7.99 5.93
CA LEU A 152 -3.77 -6.54 5.82
C LEU A 152 -3.71 -6.08 4.35
N ALA A 153 -2.79 -6.63 3.55
CA ALA A 153 -2.71 -6.35 2.13
C ALA A 153 -3.95 -6.87 1.38
N PHE A 154 -4.50 -8.03 1.78
CA PHE A 154 -5.77 -8.51 1.25
C PHE A 154 -6.91 -7.54 1.58
N SER A 155 -6.96 -7.06 2.82
CA SER A 155 -7.93 -6.05 3.25
C SER A 155 -7.89 -4.82 2.33
N LEU A 156 -6.70 -4.28 2.06
CA LEU A 156 -6.55 -3.10 1.21
C LEU A 156 -6.95 -3.37 -0.24
N LYS A 157 -6.64 -4.56 -0.77
CA LYS A 157 -7.08 -4.97 -2.12
C LYS A 157 -8.60 -5.03 -2.23
N SER A 158 -9.30 -5.48 -1.19
CA SER A 158 -10.77 -5.43 -1.16
C SER A 158 -11.29 -3.99 -1.13
N LEU A 159 -10.68 -3.08 -0.37
CA LEU A 159 -11.07 -1.65 -0.40
C LEU A 159 -10.89 -1.04 -1.79
N LYS A 160 -9.75 -1.29 -2.47
CA LYS A 160 -9.53 -0.88 -3.86
C LYS A 160 -10.60 -1.39 -4.81
N GLN A 161 -11.11 -2.61 -4.59
CA GLN A 161 -12.23 -3.13 -5.35
C GLN A 161 -13.56 -2.42 -5.00
N ALA A 162 -13.76 -2.03 -3.74
CA ALA A 162 -14.91 -1.21 -3.33
C ALA A 162 -14.89 0.18 -4.00
N GLU A 163 -13.72 0.81 -4.10
CA GLU A 163 -13.54 2.10 -4.78
C GLU A 163 -13.98 2.06 -6.23
N LYS A 164 -13.65 0.98 -6.96
CA LYS A 164 -14.14 0.77 -8.32
C LYS A 164 -15.67 0.85 -8.39
N TYR A 165 -16.38 0.23 -7.45
CA TYR A 165 -17.84 0.26 -7.42
C TYR A 165 -18.37 1.64 -7.01
N ILE A 166 -17.67 2.36 -6.14
CA ILE A 166 -17.98 3.74 -5.79
C ILE A 166 -17.86 4.65 -7.02
N VAL A 167 -16.82 4.50 -7.83
CA VAL A 167 -16.66 5.26 -9.09
C VAL A 167 -17.81 4.98 -10.05
N LEU A 168 -18.15 3.71 -10.25
CA LEU A 168 -19.28 3.33 -11.11
C LEU A 168 -20.62 3.89 -10.59
N LEU A 169 -20.84 3.90 -9.28
CA LEU A 169 -22.02 4.55 -8.68
C LEU A 169 -22.01 6.07 -8.86
N GLY A 170 -20.84 6.71 -8.75
CA GLY A 170 -20.67 8.12 -9.05
C GLY A 170 -21.05 8.46 -10.49
N LEU A 171 -20.56 7.68 -11.46
CA LEU A 171 -20.92 7.84 -12.87
C LEU A 171 -22.42 7.64 -13.15
N LEU A 172 -23.15 6.90 -12.32
CA LEU A 172 -24.59 6.68 -12.47
C LEU A 172 -25.46 7.74 -11.80
N HIS A 173 -24.96 8.42 -10.76
CA HIS A 173 -25.80 9.19 -9.84
C HIS A 173 -25.33 10.62 -9.55
N ASP A 174 -24.03 10.87 -9.67
CA ASP A 174 -23.40 12.18 -9.50
C ASP A 174 -23.00 12.81 -10.85
N SER A 175 -23.39 12.17 -11.96
CA SER A 175 -23.12 12.65 -13.31
C SER A 175 -24.12 13.71 -13.77
N VAL A 176 -23.64 14.61 -14.65
CA VAL A 176 -24.49 15.60 -15.34
C VAL A 176 -25.10 15.08 -16.64
N ASP A 177 -24.64 13.92 -17.12
CA ASP A 177 -25.06 13.28 -18.37
C ASP A 177 -25.11 11.75 -18.19
N GLU A 178 -25.65 11.04 -19.18
CA GLU A 178 -25.72 9.58 -19.19
C GLU A 178 -24.33 8.96 -19.35
N PHE A 179 -24.05 8.00 -18.47
CA PHE A 179 -22.85 7.17 -18.50
C PHE A 179 -22.90 6.15 -19.65
N ASP A 180 -21.86 6.13 -20.47
CA ASP A 180 -21.68 5.08 -21.48
C ASP A 180 -21.22 3.75 -20.84
N LYS A 181 -22.10 2.76 -20.83
CA LYS A 181 -21.87 1.48 -20.18
C LYS A 181 -20.88 0.57 -20.91
N GLU A 182 -20.59 0.87 -22.18
CA GLU A 182 -19.60 0.11 -22.96
C GLU A 182 -18.16 0.55 -22.64
N SER A 183 -18.00 1.67 -21.93
CA SER A 183 -16.72 2.18 -21.44
C SER A 183 -16.17 1.33 -20.28
N ARG A 184 -15.59 0.17 -20.62
CA ARG A 184 -15.04 -0.80 -19.64
C ARG A 184 -13.55 -0.72 -19.41
N SER A 185 -12.80 -0.09 -20.32
CA SER A 185 -11.35 0.07 -20.16
C SER A 185 -11.04 1.15 -19.13
N PHE A 186 -9.86 1.09 -18.51
CA PHE A 186 -9.41 2.12 -17.57
C PHE A 186 -9.44 3.52 -18.19
N GLU A 187 -8.86 3.67 -19.38
CA GLU A 187 -8.82 4.94 -20.12
C GLU A 187 -10.22 5.47 -20.44
N ALA A 188 -11.14 4.59 -20.85
CA ALA A 188 -12.52 4.97 -21.13
C ALA A 188 -13.23 5.45 -19.85
N MET A 189 -13.04 4.75 -18.73
CA MET A 189 -13.59 5.19 -17.43
C MET A 189 -13.01 6.54 -16.98
N VAL A 190 -11.70 6.78 -17.19
CA VAL A 190 -11.08 8.09 -16.91
C VAL A 190 -11.72 9.19 -17.74
N ASN A 191 -11.91 8.94 -19.04
CA ASN A 191 -12.55 9.91 -19.94
C ASN A 191 -14.01 10.17 -19.54
N GLU A 192 -14.76 9.14 -19.16
CA GLU A 192 -16.13 9.30 -18.65
C GLU A 192 -16.15 10.14 -17.36
N VAL A 193 -15.30 9.84 -16.37
CA VAL A 193 -15.20 10.65 -15.15
C VAL A 193 -14.91 12.12 -15.49
N ILE A 194 -14.02 12.39 -16.45
CA ILE A 194 -13.70 13.75 -16.88
C ILE A 194 -14.88 14.42 -17.61
N ARG A 195 -15.62 13.66 -18.41
CA ARG A 195 -16.74 14.15 -19.24
C ARG A 195 -17.96 14.48 -18.41
N ILE A 196 -18.36 13.59 -17.49
CA ILE A 196 -19.69 13.62 -16.87
C ILE A 196 -19.69 13.95 -15.37
N ILE A 197 -18.55 13.97 -14.68
CA ILE A 197 -18.46 14.40 -13.27
C ILE A 197 -17.88 15.82 -13.19
N VAL A 198 -18.65 16.76 -12.62
CA VAL A 198 -18.24 18.18 -12.53
C VAL A 198 -17.67 18.55 -11.16
N ASN A 199 -18.38 18.23 -10.07
CA ASN A 199 -18.04 18.78 -8.74
C ASN A 199 -16.90 18.01 -8.04
N ASP A 200 -16.88 16.69 -8.12
CA ASP A 200 -15.95 15.82 -7.37
C ASP A 200 -15.01 15.03 -8.28
N LYS A 201 -14.73 15.56 -9.49
CA LYS A 201 -13.96 14.85 -10.53
C LYS A 201 -12.63 14.29 -10.01
N GLU A 202 -11.86 15.11 -9.31
CA GLU A 202 -10.53 14.70 -8.83
C GLU A 202 -10.60 13.56 -7.81
N LYS A 203 -11.58 13.58 -6.91
CA LYS A 203 -11.84 12.50 -5.96
C LYS A 203 -12.12 11.18 -6.69
N TYR A 204 -13.01 11.20 -7.68
CA TYR A 204 -13.33 10.01 -8.46
C TYR A 204 -12.16 9.50 -9.29
N LEU A 205 -11.34 10.39 -9.85
CA LEU A 205 -10.11 10.00 -10.54
C LEU A 205 -9.12 9.35 -9.55
N ARG A 206 -8.90 9.94 -8.38
CA ARG A 206 -8.02 9.34 -7.35
C ARG A 206 -8.51 7.94 -6.93
N LEU A 207 -9.80 7.73 -6.71
CA LEU A 207 -10.40 6.41 -6.46
C LEU A 207 -10.21 5.44 -7.64
N LEU A 208 -10.40 5.93 -8.86
CA LEU A 208 -10.27 5.11 -10.06
C LEU A 208 -8.83 4.64 -10.29
N TYR A 209 -7.85 5.53 -10.18
CA TYR A 209 -6.44 5.18 -10.28
C TYR A 209 -6.03 4.23 -9.15
N ASP A 210 -6.45 4.50 -7.91
CA ASP A 210 -6.09 3.67 -6.78
C ASP A 210 -6.66 2.24 -6.87
N SER A 211 -7.89 2.10 -7.40
CA SER A 211 -8.50 0.80 -7.68
C SER A 211 -7.74 -0.05 -8.72
N HIS A 212 -6.89 0.58 -9.54
CA HIS A 212 -6.01 -0.07 -10.50
C HIS A 212 -4.55 -0.18 -10.02
N PHE A 213 -4.29 0.12 -8.74
CA PHE A 213 -2.95 0.16 -8.14
C PHE A 213 -2.04 1.20 -8.79
N ASP A 214 -2.60 2.27 -9.34
CA ASP A 214 -1.88 3.33 -10.04
C ASP A 214 -1.98 4.66 -9.31
N SER A 215 -1.07 5.59 -9.61
CA SER A 215 -1.02 6.93 -9.03
C SER A 215 -1.63 7.94 -9.98
N TYR A 216 -2.53 8.78 -9.50
CA TYR A 216 -3.12 9.86 -10.26
C TYR A 216 -2.08 10.97 -10.50
N GLY A 217 -1.82 11.27 -11.77
CA GLY A 217 -0.80 12.24 -12.19
C GLY A 217 0.62 11.69 -12.10
N SER A 218 1.60 12.54 -11.79
CA SER A 218 3.02 12.18 -11.72
C SER A 218 3.50 11.81 -10.30
N LEU A 219 2.59 11.39 -9.43
CA LEU A 219 2.82 11.27 -7.98
C LEU A 219 3.12 9.85 -7.51
N ASN A 220 4.01 9.10 -8.19
CA ASN A 220 4.46 7.83 -7.63
C ASN A 220 5.41 8.09 -6.45
N TYR A 221 4.87 8.09 -5.23
CA TYR A 221 5.60 8.51 -4.04
C TYR A 221 6.76 7.56 -3.70
N TYR A 222 6.57 6.24 -3.89
CA TYR A 222 7.63 5.25 -3.76
C TYR A 222 8.84 5.58 -4.66
N GLU A 223 8.62 5.87 -5.94
CA GLU A 223 9.71 6.21 -6.86
C GLU A 223 10.44 7.50 -6.49
N GLN A 224 9.71 8.49 -5.95
CA GLN A 224 10.31 9.74 -5.47
C GLN A 224 11.27 9.47 -4.31
N ILE A 225 10.85 8.65 -3.34
CA ILE A 225 11.69 8.25 -2.21
C ILE A 225 12.88 7.42 -2.70
N TRP A 226 12.67 6.50 -3.65
CA TRP A 226 13.77 5.69 -4.17
C TRP A 226 14.86 6.53 -4.86
N LYS A 227 14.48 7.61 -5.55
CA LYS A 227 15.44 8.53 -6.20
C LYS A 227 16.22 9.37 -5.17
N GLN A 228 15.58 9.75 -4.07
CA GLN A 228 16.19 10.52 -2.99
C GLN A 228 15.79 9.91 -1.63
N PRO A 229 16.48 8.83 -1.20
CA PRO A 229 16.06 8.08 -0.01
C PRO A 229 16.28 8.82 1.31
N ASP A 230 17.20 9.79 1.36
CA ASP A 230 17.52 10.54 2.58
C ASP A 230 17.80 9.64 3.80
N LEU A 231 18.59 8.57 3.63
CA LEU A 231 18.80 7.57 4.69
C LEU A 231 19.34 8.17 6.00
N HIS A 232 19.97 9.34 5.97
CA HIS A 232 20.40 10.04 7.18
C HIS A 232 19.25 10.35 8.15
N GLU A 233 18.01 10.50 7.67
CA GLU A 233 16.80 10.72 8.49
C GLU A 233 16.53 9.56 9.46
N LEU A 234 16.95 8.33 9.12
CA LEU A 234 16.78 7.15 9.97
C LEU A 234 17.57 7.23 11.29
N ALA A 235 18.57 8.12 11.37
CA ALA A 235 19.26 8.39 12.63
C ALA A 235 18.35 9.04 13.68
N SER A 236 17.28 9.70 13.22
CA SER A 236 16.24 10.24 14.08
C SER A 236 15.03 9.31 14.11
N GLY A 237 14.56 8.96 15.30
CA GLY A 237 13.33 8.18 15.47
C GLY A 237 12.09 9.01 15.13
N ILE A 238 10.99 8.33 14.79
CA ILE A 238 9.66 8.92 14.68
C ILE A 238 8.85 8.49 15.91
N PRO A 239 8.39 9.43 16.75
CA PRO A 239 7.63 9.10 17.96
C PRO A 239 6.44 8.18 17.65
N ASN A 240 6.26 7.15 18.47
CA ASN A 240 5.16 6.16 18.37
C ASN A 240 5.09 5.34 17.07
N PHE A 241 6.08 5.45 16.18
CA PHE A 241 6.11 4.68 14.93
C PHE A 241 7.41 3.90 14.77
N ASP A 242 8.55 4.60 14.78
CA ASP A 242 9.89 4.02 14.64
C ASP A 242 10.82 4.55 15.73
N PRO A 243 11.12 3.76 16.78
CA PRO A 243 11.96 4.20 17.88
C PRO A 243 13.41 4.40 17.42
N ALA A 244 14.05 5.47 17.91
CA ALA A 244 15.46 5.71 17.66
C ALA A 244 16.31 4.54 18.21
N TYR A 245 17.25 4.07 17.41
CA TYR A 245 18.21 3.03 17.80
C TYR A 245 19.60 3.43 17.32
N PHE A 246 20.64 2.84 17.93
CA PHE A 246 22.02 3.11 17.54
C PHE A 246 22.29 2.53 16.16
N ARG A 247 22.29 3.41 15.16
CA ARG A 247 22.68 3.09 13.80
C ARG A 247 24.17 3.41 13.66
N ASN A 248 24.96 2.50 13.11
CA ASN A 248 26.36 2.76 12.84
C ASN A 248 26.48 3.32 11.41
N PRO A 249 26.52 4.65 11.20
CA PRO A 249 26.40 5.27 9.87
C PRO A 249 27.52 4.89 8.91
N GLU A 250 28.61 4.28 9.37
CA GLU A 250 29.72 3.84 8.52
C GLU A 250 29.47 2.55 7.72
N GLU A 251 28.44 1.76 8.08
CA GLU A 251 28.24 0.41 7.53
C GLU A 251 27.50 0.40 6.18
N ALA A 252 26.47 1.22 6.00
CA ALA A 252 25.68 1.25 4.77
C ALA A 252 26.27 2.20 3.70
N LYS A 253 27.40 1.82 3.09
CA LYS A 253 27.95 2.50 1.90
C LYS A 253 27.32 1.94 0.61
N ILE A 254 26.80 2.83 -0.23
CA ILE A 254 26.35 2.48 -1.60
C ILE A 254 27.51 1.78 -2.32
N PRO A 255 27.31 0.60 -2.92
CA PRO A 255 28.38 -0.09 -3.64
C PRO A 255 28.89 0.79 -4.78
N THR A 256 30.13 1.26 -4.70
CA THR A 256 30.81 1.88 -5.85
C THR A 256 31.30 0.78 -6.77
N PHE A 257 30.59 0.52 -7.85
CA PHE A 257 31.07 -0.33 -8.94
C PHE A 257 32.18 0.45 -9.68
N LYS A 258 33.42 -0.04 -9.62
CA LYS A 258 34.53 0.40 -10.48
C LYS A 258 34.58 -0.47 -11.72
#